data_AF-A0AAJ5X0F1-F1
#
_entry.id   AF-A0AAJ5X0F1-F1
#
_cell.length_a   1.000
_cell.length_b   1.000
_cell.length_c   1.000
_cell.angle_alpha   90.00
_cell.angle_beta   90.00
_cell.angle_gamma   90.00
#
_symmetry.space_group_name_H-M   'P 1'
#
loop_
_entity.id
_entity.type
_entity.pdbx_description
1 polymer ?
#
loop_
_entity_poly.entity_id
_entity_poly.type
_entity_poly.pdbx_seq_one_letter_code
_entity_poly.pdbx_strand_id
1 'polypeptide(L)'
;MTVVSKPGRGFGPGLAVRLAASTILALYLLAAWGSGFDRQSVLSPGQERLVPGPFRAQADRSAAAIALARGDSARALAYATEALLHDPIDALSGSLLGSAREYRGDPQGAEAAFRISAERGWRDRLTQLYWYGVAVQAGDSDRAALRADALLRADPYFAAGNALFEPLEASAGGRAALARRLAENPVWAGPYLSAPADARHIGLKSAIALRAAKEGDGLDCNTPRPLVQNLLNRGMRREAEQLWRAACGAKELAQVQEGALVDGSFEEFGTDEEKRSPFGWRAYARGDVVIEPITEKAGGAGLNLHNSAAVSRLMLSQALALAPGRYRVRIDARQALDRIAFSLDCGAPQLPAHVDGEPAAGGQVLQVGPCAGQLLSLWLRPGAADVKIDDVAIEKLP
;
A
#
# COMPACT_ATOMS: atom_id res chain seq x y z
N MET A 1 6.01 -82.68 -62.44
CA MET A 1 5.72 -81.24 -62.32
C MET A 1 5.11 -81.01 -60.95
N THR A 2 5.92 -80.56 -60.00
CA THR A 2 5.52 -80.36 -58.60
C THR A 2 5.30 -78.87 -58.39
N VAL A 3 4.04 -78.45 -58.27
CA VAL A 3 3.66 -77.06 -58.03
C VAL A 3 3.87 -76.76 -56.55
N VAL A 4 4.95 -76.06 -56.23
CA VAL A 4 5.23 -75.54 -54.88
C VAL A 4 4.34 -74.31 -54.66
N SER A 5 3.31 -74.45 -53.84
CA SER A 5 2.48 -73.34 -53.39
C SER A 5 3.27 -72.48 -52.38
N LYS A 6 3.54 -71.22 -52.74
CA LYS A 6 4.13 -70.24 -51.82
C LYS A 6 3.11 -69.92 -50.72
N PRO A 7 3.46 -70.01 -49.43
CA PRO A 7 2.60 -69.53 -48.36
C PRO A 7 2.42 -68.02 -48.51
N GLY A 8 1.17 -67.58 -48.66
CA GLY A 8 0.82 -66.17 -48.74
C GLY A 8 1.33 -65.45 -47.50
N ARG A 9 2.13 -64.40 -47.71
CA ARG A 9 2.51 -63.46 -46.64
C ARG A 9 1.24 -62.76 -46.17
N GLY A 10 0.54 -63.36 -45.21
CA GLY A 10 -0.51 -62.69 -44.47
C GLY A 10 0.09 -61.45 -43.82
N PHE A 11 -0.48 -60.29 -44.10
CA PHE A 11 -0.17 -59.07 -43.37
C PHE A 11 -0.41 -59.34 -41.88
N GLY A 12 0.66 -59.54 -41.13
CA GLY A 12 0.56 -59.88 -39.72
C GLY A 12 -0.13 -58.76 -38.93
N PRO A 13 -0.88 -59.08 -37.86
CA PRO A 13 -1.58 -58.11 -37.02
C PRO A 13 -0.70 -56.97 -36.47
N GLY A 14 0.63 -57.11 -36.53
CA GLY A 14 1.58 -56.08 -36.14
C GLY A 14 1.60 -54.81 -36.99
N LEU A 15 1.23 -54.84 -38.29
CA LEU A 15 1.24 -53.61 -39.10
C LEU A 15 0.06 -52.69 -38.74
N ALA A 16 -1.15 -53.24 -38.61
CA ALA A 16 -2.34 -52.48 -38.24
C ALA A 16 -2.19 -51.84 -36.85
N VAL A 17 -1.64 -52.58 -35.88
CA VAL A 17 -1.36 -52.06 -34.53
C VAL A 17 -0.33 -50.92 -34.56
N ARG A 18 0.73 -51.03 -35.35
CA ARG A 18 1.75 -49.97 -35.48
C ARG A 18 1.19 -48.69 -36.13
N LEU A 19 0.35 -48.85 -37.16
CA LEU A 19 -0.32 -47.72 -37.80
C LEU A 19 -1.26 -47.01 -36.83
N ALA A 20 -2.12 -47.76 -36.12
CA ALA A 20 -3.02 -47.21 -35.12
C ALA A 20 -2.25 -46.46 -34.02
N ALA A 21 -1.19 -47.06 -33.47
CA ALA A 21 -0.36 -46.42 -32.45
C ALA A 21 0.31 -45.13 -32.95
N SER A 22 0.81 -45.13 -34.19
CA SER A 22 1.44 -43.96 -34.81
C SER A 22 0.44 -42.83 -35.05
N THR A 23 -0.78 -43.16 -35.49
CA THR A 23 -1.86 -42.18 -35.66
C THR A 23 -2.28 -41.57 -34.32
N ILE A 24 -2.46 -42.39 -33.28
CA ILE A 24 -2.79 -41.90 -31.94
C ILE A 24 -1.68 -40.96 -31.42
N LEU A 25 -0.41 -41.35 -31.58
CA LEU A 25 0.72 -40.52 -31.18
C LEU A 25 0.76 -39.19 -31.95
N ALA A 26 0.53 -39.22 -33.26
CA ALA A 26 0.49 -38.02 -34.09
C ALA A 26 -0.67 -37.08 -33.67
N LEU A 27 -1.86 -37.62 -33.41
CA LEU A 27 -3.00 -36.84 -32.91
C LEU A 27 -2.73 -36.24 -31.53
N TYR A 28 -2.10 -36.99 -30.63
CA TYR A 28 -1.68 -36.49 -29.33
C TYR A 28 -0.66 -35.36 -29.45
N LEU A 29 0.36 -35.51 -30.30
CA LEU A 29 1.36 -34.47 -30.55
C LEU A 29 0.71 -33.20 -31.13
N LEU A 30 -0.23 -33.34 -32.06
CA LEU A 30 -0.98 -32.20 -32.61
C LEU A 30 -1.83 -31.49 -31.54
N ALA A 31 -2.50 -32.24 -30.67
CA ALA A 31 -3.30 -31.68 -29.57
C ALA A 31 -2.41 -30.98 -28.52
N ALA A 32 -1.29 -31.61 -28.14
CA ALA A 32 -0.33 -31.03 -27.21
C ALA A 32 0.33 -29.76 -27.78
N TRP A 33 0.65 -29.77 -29.08
CA TRP A 33 1.16 -28.61 -29.81
C TRP A 33 0.13 -27.48 -29.84
N GLY A 34 -1.11 -27.77 -30.26
CA GLY A 34 -2.19 -26.78 -30.30
C GLY A 34 -2.45 -26.15 -28.93
N SER A 35 -2.57 -26.97 -27.88
CA SER A 35 -2.76 -26.48 -26.50
C SER A 35 -1.55 -25.70 -25.97
N GLY A 36 -0.32 -26.13 -26.32
CA GLY A 36 0.90 -25.43 -25.94
C GLY A 36 0.99 -24.03 -26.56
N PHE A 37 0.73 -23.91 -27.86
CA PHE A 37 0.69 -22.63 -28.57
C PHE A 37 -0.44 -21.72 -28.07
N ASP A 38 -1.60 -22.29 -27.72
CA ASP A 38 -2.70 -21.53 -27.12
C ASP A 38 -2.30 -20.87 -25.81
N ARG A 39 -1.67 -21.63 -24.89
CA ARG A 39 -1.15 -21.07 -23.63
C ARG A 39 -0.03 -20.05 -23.86
N GLN A 40 0.83 -20.28 -24.84
CA GLN A 40 1.93 -19.37 -25.17
C GLN A 40 1.43 -18.02 -25.72
N SER A 41 0.22 -17.97 -26.29
CA SER A 41 -0.39 -16.75 -26.82
C SER A 41 -0.56 -15.65 -25.76
N VAL A 42 -0.67 -16.00 -24.48
CA VAL A 42 -0.69 -15.04 -23.35
C VAL A 42 0.58 -14.21 -23.28
N LEU A 43 1.73 -14.85 -23.50
CA LEU A 43 3.05 -14.20 -23.40
C LEU A 43 3.49 -13.60 -24.73
N SER A 44 2.94 -14.07 -25.84
CA SER A 44 3.32 -13.66 -27.19
C SER A 44 2.08 -13.53 -28.07
N PRO A 45 1.30 -12.44 -27.94
CA PRO A 45 0.01 -12.34 -28.63
C PRO A 45 0.10 -12.43 -30.16
N GLY A 46 1.21 -12.01 -30.76
CA GLY A 46 1.43 -12.18 -32.20
C GLY A 46 1.41 -13.63 -32.69
N GLN A 47 1.60 -14.61 -31.82
CA GLN A 47 1.57 -16.04 -32.13
C GLN A 47 0.16 -16.63 -32.15
N GLU A 48 -0.86 -15.86 -31.74
CA GLU A 48 -2.26 -16.32 -31.71
C GLU A 48 -2.68 -16.92 -33.07
N ARG A 49 -2.18 -16.41 -34.20
CA ARG A 49 -2.49 -16.88 -35.56
C ARG A 49 -2.02 -18.30 -35.87
N LEU A 50 -1.05 -18.81 -35.10
CA LEU A 50 -0.50 -20.15 -35.27
C LEU A 50 -1.33 -21.22 -34.55
N VAL A 51 -2.25 -20.81 -33.67
CA VAL A 51 -3.09 -21.71 -32.87
C VAL A 51 -4.22 -22.27 -33.74
N PRO A 52 -4.33 -23.60 -33.92
CA PRO A 52 -5.40 -24.20 -34.71
C PRO A 52 -6.77 -23.98 -34.08
N GLY A 53 -7.79 -23.70 -34.90
CA GLY A 53 -9.17 -23.37 -34.51
C GLY A 53 -9.68 -24.01 -33.21
N PRO A 54 -9.76 -25.35 -33.12
CA PRO A 54 -10.31 -26.04 -31.95
C PRO A 54 -9.58 -25.79 -30.62
N PHE A 55 -8.36 -25.26 -30.67
CA PHE A 55 -7.52 -25.01 -29.50
C PHE A 55 -7.39 -23.51 -29.18
N ARG A 56 -8.14 -22.61 -29.83
CA ARG A 56 -7.90 -21.14 -29.75
C ARG A 56 -8.51 -20.43 -28.55
N ALA A 57 -8.97 -21.14 -27.51
CA ALA A 57 -9.67 -20.51 -26.40
C ALA A 57 -8.86 -19.37 -25.76
N GLN A 58 -7.59 -19.59 -25.41
CA GLN A 58 -6.75 -18.56 -24.82
C GLN A 58 -6.25 -17.52 -25.85
N ALA A 59 -5.98 -17.95 -27.07
CA ALA A 59 -5.59 -17.11 -28.18
C ALA A 59 -6.65 -16.04 -28.48
N ASP A 60 -7.92 -16.45 -28.54
CA ASP A 60 -9.02 -15.54 -28.80
C ASP A 60 -9.29 -14.63 -27.59
N ARG A 61 -9.06 -15.07 -26.34
CA ARG A 61 -9.08 -14.16 -25.17
C ARG A 61 -8.00 -13.08 -25.26
N SER A 62 -6.76 -13.46 -25.58
CA SER A 62 -5.65 -12.53 -25.75
C SER A 62 -5.95 -11.52 -26.87
N ALA A 63 -6.47 -12.00 -28.00
CA ALA A 63 -6.88 -11.18 -29.14
C ALA A 63 -8.01 -10.20 -28.76
N ALA A 64 -9.01 -10.67 -28.01
CA ALA A 64 -10.11 -9.85 -27.51
C ALA A 64 -9.62 -8.75 -26.56
N ALA A 65 -8.75 -9.08 -25.60
CA ALA A 65 -8.17 -8.11 -24.66
C ALA A 65 -7.35 -7.03 -25.39
N ILE A 66 -6.58 -7.41 -26.40
CA ILE A 66 -5.82 -6.45 -27.24
C ILE A 66 -6.76 -5.57 -28.06
N ALA A 67 -7.82 -6.14 -28.63
CA ALA A 67 -8.81 -5.38 -29.38
C ALA A 67 -9.53 -4.36 -28.49
N LEU A 68 -9.90 -4.75 -27.26
CA LEU A 68 -10.44 -3.83 -26.23
C LEU A 68 -9.46 -2.70 -25.90
N ALA A 69 -8.19 -3.02 -25.64
CA ALA A 69 -7.17 -2.02 -25.34
C ALA A 69 -6.94 -1.03 -26.49
N ARG A 70 -7.22 -1.43 -27.74
CA ARG A 70 -7.15 -0.58 -28.93
C ARG A 70 -8.46 0.15 -29.25
N GLY A 71 -9.54 -0.09 -28.51
CA GLY A 71 -10.86 0.44 -28.80
C GLY A 71 -11.54 -0.19 -30.03
N ASP A 72 -11.03 -1.29 -30.58
CA ASP A 72 -11.62 -2.03 -31.70
C ASP A 72 -12.72 -2.96 -31.20
N SER A 73 -13.85 -2.36 -30.84
CA SER A 73 -14.97 -3.04 -30.19
C SER A 73 -15.63 -4.13 -31.06
N ALA A 74 -15.55 -4.01 -32.39
CA ALA A 74 -16.05 -5.02 -33.32
C ALA A 74 -15.18 -6.28 -33.29
N ARG A 75 -13.85 -6.15 -33.36
CA ARG A 75 -12.95 -7.31 -33.24
C ARG A 75 -12.96 -7.90 -31.83
N ALA A 76 -13.04 -7.06 -30.80
CA ALA A 76 -13.15 -7.51 -29.43
C ALA A 76 -14.37 -8.42 -29.23
N LEU A 77 -15.53 -8.00 -29.77
CA LEU A 77 -16.75 -8.79 -29.70
C LEU A 77 -16.62 -10.14 -30.42
N ALA A 78 -16.05 -10.13 -31.63
CA ALA A 78 -15.86 -11.36 -32.41
C ALA A 78 -14.96 -12.35 -31.65
N TYR A 79 -13.77 -11.93 -31.22
CA TYR A 79 -12.84 -12.80 -30.50
C TYR A 79 -13.37 -13.26 -29.14
N ALA A 80 -14.04 -12.40 -28.38
CA ALA A 80 -14.64 -12.80 -27.10
C ALA A 80 -15.77 -13.82 -27.28
N THR A 81 -16.53 -13.71 -28.37
CA THR A 81 -17.58 -14.69 -28.70
C THR A 81 -16.96 -16.06 -29.03
N GLU A 82 -15.93 -16.09 -29.88
CA GLU A 82 -15.22 -17.34 -30.21
C GLU A 82 -14.56 -17.97 -28.97
N ALA A 83 -13.93 -17.15 -28.11
CA ALA A 83 -13.35 -17.62 -26.86
C ALA A 83 -14.39 -18.27 -25.93
N LEU A 84 -15.61 -17.74 -25.88
CA LEU A 84 -16.71 -18.32 -25.09
C LEU A 84 -17.26 -19.60 -25.73
N LEU A 85 -17.31 -19.68 -27.06
CA LEU A 85 -17.72 -20.91 -27.76
C LEU A 85 -16.72 -22.04 -27.56
N HIS A 86 -15.42 -21.72 -27.55
CA HIS A 86 -14.35 -22.69 -27.30
C HIS A 86 -14.26 -23.13 -25.83
N ASP A 87 -14.64 -22.27 -24.88
CA ASP A 87 -14.60 -22.56 -23.45
C ASP A 87 -15.76 -21.87 -22.69
N PRO A 88 -16.96 -22.48 -22.67
CA PRO A 88 -18.18 -21.85 -22.15
C PRO A 88 -18.26 -21.78 -20.61
N ILE A 89 -17.34 -22.45 -19.91
CA ILE A 89 -17.31 -22.46 -18.43
C ILE A 89 -16.35 -21.41 -17.86
N ASP A 90 -15.49 -20.84 -18.69
CA ASP A 90 -14.52 -19.83 -18.26
C ASP A 90 -15.18 -18.46 -18.00
N ALA A 91 -14.79 -17.84 -16.89
CA ALA A 91 -15.29 -16.52 -16.51
C ALA A 91 -14.71 -15.42 -17.41
N LEU A 92 -13.43 -15.51 -17.78
CA LEU A 92 -12.75 -14.44 -18.53
C LEU A 92 -13.33 -14.26 -19.94
N SER A 93 -13.68 -15.34 -20.64
CA SER A 93 -14.37 -15.26 -21.94
C SER A 93 -15.69 -14.48 -21.82
N GLY A 94 -16.47 -14.75 -20.77
CA GLY A 94 -17.73 -14.04 -20.50
C GLY A 94 -17.53 -12.56 -20.17
N SER A 95 -16.50 -12.24 -19.38
CA SER A 95 -16.20 -10.85 -19.01
C SER A 95 -15.64 -10.02 -20.18
N LEU A 96 -14.81 -10.62 -21.04
CA LEU A 96 -14.36 -9.99 -22.29
C LEU A 96 -15.53 -9.72 -23.25
N LEU A 97 -16.49 -10.64 -23.33
CA LEU A 97 -17.71 -10.44 -24.10
C LEU A 97 -18.55 -9.29 -23.52
N GLY A 98 -18.68 -9.24 -22.20
CA GLY A 98 -19.35 -8.15 -21.48
C GLY A 98 -18.71 -6.80 -21.78
N SER A 99 -17.39 -6.68 -21.60
CA SER A 99 -16.64 -5.46 -21.92
C SER A 99 -16.78 -5.06 -23.39
N ALA A 100 -16.71 -6.00 -24.33
CA ALA A 100 -16.86 -5.70 -25.75
C ALA A 100 -18.25 -5.14 -26.08
N ARG A 101 -19.31 -5.67 -25.47
CA ARG A 101 -20.68 -5.16 -25.63
C ARG A 101 -20.85 -3.79 -24.99
N GLU A 102 -20.26 -3.55 -23.83
CA GLU A 102 -20.27 -2.25 -23.16
C GLU A 102 -19.63 -1.17 -24.05
N TYR A 103 -18.45 -1.43 -24.62
CA TYR A 103 -17.77 -0.52 -25.56
C TYR A 103 -18.57 -0.26 -26.85
N ARG A 104 -19.52 -1.13 -27.21
CA ARG A 104 -20.42 -0.95 -28.35
C ARG A 104 -21.72 -0.25 -28.01
N GLY A 105 -21.94 0.13 -26.74
CA GLY A 105 -23.20 0.72 -26.30
C GLY A 105 -24.34 -0.29 -26.21
N ASP A 106 -24.05 -1.58 -25.96
CA ASP A 106 -25.04 -2.61 -25.65
C ASP A 106 -25.04 -2.96 -24.15
N PRO A 107 -25.64 -2.11 -23.30
CA PRO A 107 -25.60 -2.30 -21.84
C PRO A 107 -26.34 -3.55 -21.38
N GLN A 108 -27.45 -3.92 -22.05
CA GLN A 108 -28.23 -5.11 -21.69
C GLN A 108 -27.44 -6.39 -21.99
N GLY A 109 -26.82 -6.47 -23.17
CA GLY A 109 -25.99 -7.59 -23.53
C GLY A 109 -24.71 -7.67 -22.71
N ALA A 110 -24.14 -6.53 -22.31
CA ALA A 110 -22.99 -6.46 -21.41
C ALA A 110 -23.33 -7.02 -20.02
N GLU A 111 -24.41 -6.53 -19.40
CA GLU A 111 -24.86 -7.00 -18.09
C GLU A 111 -25.14 -8.51 -18.10
N ALA A 112 -25.82 -9.01 -19.13
CA ALA A 112 -26.11 -10.44 -19.26
C ALA A 112 -24.82 -11.28 -19.29
N ALA A 113 -23.79 -10.84 -20.02
CA ALA A 113 -22.51 -11.52 -20.09
C ALA A 113 -21.74 -11.45 -18.75
N PHE A 114 -21.73 -10.28 -18.09
CA PHE A 114 -21.10 -10.12 -16.77
C PHE A 114 -21.80 -10.88 -15.65
N ARG A 115 -23.12 -11.09 -15.73
CA ARG A 115 -23.86 -11.94 -14.79
C ARG A 115 -23.43 -13.40 -14.91
N ILE A 116 -23.35 -13.92 -16.13
CA ILE A 116 -22.85 -15.28 -16.37
C ILE A 116 -21.41 -15.41 -15.89
N SER A 117 -20.55 -14.45 -16.24
CA SER A 117 -19.16 -14.44 -15.77
C SER A 117 -19.04 -14.45 -14.24
N ALA A 118 -19.87 -13.66 -13.55
CA ALA A 118 -19.89 -13.60 -12.09
C ALA A 118 -20.27 -14.93 -11.43
N GLU A 119 -21.13 -15.73 -12.07
CA GLU A 119 -21.49 -17.09 -11.63
C GLU A 119 -20.34 -18.09 -11.82
N ARG A 120 -19.41 -17.83 -12.73
CA ARG A 120 -18.28 -18.73 -13.04
C ARG A 120 -17.03 -18.43 -12.22
N GLY A 121 -16.77 -17.19 -11.85
CA GLY A 121 -15.54 -16.84 -11.15
C GLY A 121 -15.60 -15.52 -10.39
N TRP A 122 -15.59 -15.59 -9.07
CA TRP A 122 -15.47 -14.40 -8.22
C TRP A 122 -14.14 -13.64 -8.44
N ARG A 123 -13.09 -14.29 -8.92
CA ARG A 123 -11.77 -13.66 -9.10
C ARG A 123 -11.57 -13.01 -10.46
N ASP A 124 -12.57 -13.04 -11.36
CA ASP A 124 -12.44 -12.38 -12.65
C ASP A 124 -12.44 -10.85 -12.50
N ARG A 125 -11.31 -10.21 -12.82
CA ARG A 125 -11.07 -8.78 -12.56
C ARG A 125 -12.01 -7.89 -13.37
N LEU A 126 -12.27 -8.19 -14.64
CA LEU A 126 -13.15 -7.38 -15.49
C LEU A 126 -14.58 -7.38 -14.95
N THR A 127 -15.06 -8.54 -14.52
CA THR A 127 -16.37 -8.71 -13.89
C THR A 127 -16.46 -7.95 -12.57
N GLN A 128 -15.44 -8.04 -11.72
CA GLN A 128 -15.42 -7.28 -10.47
C GLN A 128 -15.41 -5.76 -10.72
N LEU A 129 -14.67 -5.29 -11.73
CA LEU A 129 -14.63 -3.87 -12.11
C LEU A 129 -15.98 -3.38 -12.65
N TYR A 130 -16.65 -4.17 -13.50
CA TYR A 130 -17.99 -3.85 -13.99
C TYR A 130 -18.99 -3.73 -12.83
N TRP A 131 -19.07 -4.75 -11.97
CA TRP A 131 -20.00 -4.73 -10.85
C TRP A 131 -19.63 -3.70 -9.77
N TYR A 132 -18.36 -3.31 -9.66
CA TYR A 132 -17.94 -2.15 -8.88
C TYR A 132 -18.57 -0.87 -9.44
N GLY A 133 -18.45 -0.63 -10.75
CA GLY A 133 -19.03 0.54 -11.42
C GLY A 133 -20.55 0.61 -11.25
N VAL A 134 -21.25 -0.52 -11.44
CA VAL A 134 -22.70 -0.63 -11.20
C VAL A 134 -23.06 -0.28 -9.74
N ALA A 135 -22.31 -0.80 -8.77
CA ALA A 135 -22.56 -0.52 -7.36
C ALA A 135 -22.32 0.96 -7.00
N VAL A 136 -21.26 1.58 -7.54
CA VAL A 136 -20.98 3.01 -7.36
C VAL A 136 -22.11 3.86 -7.95
N GLN A 137 -22.56 3.56 -9.17
CA GLN A 137 -23.67 4.28 -9.81
C GLN A 137 -24.98 4.16 -9.03
N ALA A 138 -25.24 2.99 -8.42
CA ALA A 138 -26.40 2.76 -7.59
C ALA A 138 -26.29 3.35 -6.17
N GLY A 139 -25.12 3.89 -5.78
CA GLY A 139 -24.86 4.33 -4.41
C GLY A 139 -24.73 3.18 -3.39
N ASP A 140 -24.61 1.94 -3.87
CA ASP A 140 -24.48 0.73 -3.05
C ASP A 140 -23.03 0.58 -2.56
N SER A 141 -22.73 1.36 -1.51
CA SER A 141 -21.39 1.46 -0.93
C SER A 141 -20.84 0.12 -0.44
N ASP A 142 -21.70 -0.75 0.08
CA ASP A 142 -21.31 -2.07 0.60
C ASP A 142 -20.85 -3.00 -0.51
N ARG A 143 -21.63 -3.08 -1.61
CA ARG A 143 -21.21 -3.85 -2.77
C ARG A 143 -19.99 -3.23 -3.42
N ALA A 144 -19.92 -1.91 -3.59
CA ALA A 144 -18.75 -1.26 -4.16
C ALA A 144 -17.47 -1.57 -3.37
N ALA A 145 -17.51 -1.46 -2.04
CA ALA A 145 -16.36 -1.81 -1.19
C ALA A 145 -15.99 -3.30 -1.27
N LEU A 146 -16.97 -4.21 -1.33
CA LEU A 146 -16.72 -5.64 -1.52
C LEU A 146 -16.03 -5.94 -2.85
N ARG A 147 -16.44 -5.29 -3.95
CA ARG A 147 -15.84 -5.46 -5.26
C ARG A 147 -14.42 -4.90 -5.31
N ALA A 148 -14.21 -3.72 -4.72
CA ALA A 148 -12.88 -3.12 -4.58
C ALA A 148 -11.93 -4.01 -3.76
N ASP A 149 -12.40 -4.54 -2.63
CA ASP A 149 -11.62 -5.48 -1.81
C ASP A 149 -11.22 -6.74 -2.60
N ALA A 150 -12.15 -7.34 -3.35
CA ALA A 150 -11.84 -8.50 -4.18
C ALA A 150 -10.76 -8.21 -5.24
N LEU A 151 -10.82 -7.04 -5.90
CA LEU A 151 -9.83 -6.59 -6.87
C LEU A 151 -8.46 -6.40 -6.22
N LEU A 152 -8.41 -5.71 -5.10
CA LEU A 152 -7.17 -5.33 -4.41
C LEU A 152 -6.54 -6.50 -3.64
N ARG A 153 -7.32 -7.52 -3.23
CA ARG A 153 -6.76 -8.78 -2.72
C ARG A 153 -6.12 -9.62 -3.83
N ALA A 154 -6.60 -9.50 -5.08
CA ALA A 154 -6.01 -10.18 -6.23
C ALA A 154 -4.73 -9.48 -6.73
N ASP A 155 -4.69 -8.15 -6.65
CA ASP A 155 -3.53 -7.32 -7.01
C ASP A 155 -3.42 -6.11 -6.06
N PRO A 156 -2.66 -6.21 -4.95
CA PRO A 156 -2.54 -5.13 -3.97
C PRO A 156 -1.90 -3.85 -4.51
N TYR A 157 -1.19 -3.94 -5.63
CA TYR A 157 -0.53 -2.82 -6.29
C TYR A 157 -1.20 -2.45 -7.61
N PHE A 158 -2.48 -2.83 -7.76
CA PHE A 158 -3.26 -2.53 -8.96
C PHE A 158 -3.15 -1.05 -9.29
N ALA A 159 -2.64 -0.73 -10.49
CA ALA A 159 -2.29 0.64 -10.88
C ALA A 159 -3.48 1.62 -10.79
N ALA A 160 -4.70 1.11 -11.02
CA ALA A 160 -5.94 1.88 -10.89
C ALA A 160 -6.60 1.76 -9.50
N GLY A 161 -5.89 1.24 -8.49
CA GLY A 161 -6.42 1.05 -7.14
C GLY A 161 -6.91 2.35 -6.50
N ASN A 162 -6.21 3.47 -6.71
CA ASN A 162 -6.66 4.79 -6.22
C ASN A 162 -8.03 5.20 -6.80
N ALA A 163 -8.29 4.87 -8.07
CA ALA A 163 -9.58 5.16 -8.70
C ALA A 163 -10.74 4.32 -8.11
N LEU A 164 -10.43 3.21 -7.42
CA LEU A 164 -11.43 2.43 -6.68
C LEU A 164 -11.76 3.04 -5.32
N PHE A 165 -10.82 3.76 -4.70
CA PHE A 165 -11.04 4.38 -3.38
C PHE A 165 -11.80 5.69 -3.49
N GLU A 166 -11.54 6.52 -4.50
CA GLU A 166 -12.10 7.87 -4.60
C GLU A 166 -13.64 7.92 -4.48
N PRO A 167 -14.44 7.09 -5.19
CA PRO A 167 -15.91 7.10 -5.03
C PRO A 167 -16.36 6.64 -3.63
N LEU A 168 -15.62 5.72 -3.00
CA LEU A 168 -15.91 5.25 -1.65
C LEU A 168 -15.59 6.32 -0.61
N GLU A 169 -14.46 7.00 -0.74
CA GLU A 169 -14.02 8.07 0.16
C GLU A 169 -14.92 9.30 0.08
N ALA A 170 -15.52 9.57 -1.08
CA ALA A 170 -16.38 10.72 -1.32
C ALA A 170 -17.68 10.69 -0.48
N SER A 171 -18.22 9.51 -0.14
CA SER A 171 -19.50 9.37 0.57
C SER A 171 -19.34 8.86 2.00
N ALA A 172 -20.26 9.22 2.90
CA ALA A 172 -20.24 8.71 4.27
C ALA A 172 -20.47 7.18 4.34
N GLY A 173 -21.34 6.66 3.49
CA GLY A 173 -21.59 5.22 3.36
C GLY A 173 -20.38 4.46 2.83
N GLY A 174 -19.71 5.00 1.80
CA GLY A 174 -18.49 4.41 1.23
C GLY A 174 -17.34 4.38 2.22
N ARG A 175 -17.11 5.46 2.99
CA ARG A 175 -16.12 5.48 4.06
C ARG A 175 -16.39 4.43 5.15
N ALA A 176 -17.67 4.23 5.50
CA ALA A 176 -18.06 3.20 6.46
C ALA A 176 -17.84 1.78 5.91
N ALA A 177 -18.17 1.55 4.64
CA ALA A 177 -17.98 0.25 3.99
C ALA A 177 -16.49 -0.08 3.80
N LEU A 178 -15.67 0.93 3.45
CA LEU A 178 -14.22 0.78 3.34
C LEU A 178 -13.57 0.48 4.70
N ALA A 179 -14.02 1.14 5.77
CA ALA A 179 -13.54 0.85 7.13
C ALA A 179 -13.82 -0.60 7.55
N ARG A 180 -15.02 -1.15 7.24
CA ARG A 180 -15.34 -2.56 7.48
C ARG A 180 -14.38 -3.50 6.77
N ARG A 181 -14.07 -3.23 5.50
CA ARG A 181 -13.10 -4.04 4.73
C ARG A 181 -11.69 -3.92 5.29
N LEU A 182 -11.29 -2.72 5.68
CA LEU A 182 -9.98 -2.46 6.27
C LEU A 182 -9.81 -3.19 7.62
N ALA A 183 -10.87 -3.32 8.42
CA ALA A 183 -10.87 -4.07 9.68
C ALA A 183 -10.64 -5.58 9.51
N GLU A 184 -10.80 -6.12 8.29
CA GLU A 184 -10.46 -7.52 7.97
C GLU A 184 -8.94 -7.72 7.74
N ASN A 185 -8.12 -6.68 8.00
CA ASN A 185 -6.66 -6.66 7.76
C ASN A 185 -6.24 -7.18 6.38
N PRO A 186 -6.80 -6.63 5.28
CA PRO A 186 -6.48 -7.11 3.95
C PRO A 186 -5.07 -6.72 3.53
N VAL A 187 -4.46 -7.51 2.64
CA VAL A 187 -3.10 -7.28 2.11
C VAL A 187 -2.89 -5.93 1.44
N TRP A 188 -3.96 -5.27 0.99
CA TRP A 188 -3.91 -3.94 0.37
C TRP A 188 -3.99 -2.78 1.39
N ALA A 189 -4.21 -3.06 2.67
CA ALA A 189 -4.32 -2.04 3.72
C ALA A 189 -3.05 -1.18 3.81
N GLY A 190 -1.86 -1.80 3.79
CA GLY A 190 -0.57 -1.09 3.81
C GLY A 190 -0.42 -0.12 2.64
N PRO A 191 -0.53 -0.56 1.37
CA PRO A 191 -0.52 0.33 0.21
C PRO A 191 -1.53 1.48 0.30
N TYR A 192 -2.76 1.20 0.76
CA TYR A 192 -3.80 2.22 0.93
C TYR A 192 -3.43 3.30 1.96
N LEU A 193 -2.97 2.89 3.15
CA LEU A 193 -2.64 3.80 4.26
C LEU A 193 -1.30 4.52 4.04
N SER A 194 -0.38 3.94 3.27
CA SER A 194 0.90 4.55 2.92
C SER A 194 0.84 5.48 1.70
N ALA A 195 -0.21 5.37 0.87
CA ALA A 195 -0.32 6.16 -0.36
C ALA A 195 -0.30 7.68 -0.10
N PRO A 196 0.54 8.44 -0.84
CA PRO A 196 0.64 9.90 -0.71
C PRO A 196 -0.72 10.59 -0.80
N ALA A 197 -0.94 11.59 0.05
CA ALA A 197 -2.20 12.31 0.17
C ALA A 197 -1.96 13.77 0.57
N ASP A 198 -2.84 14.71 0.21
CA ASP A 198 -2.80 16.06 0.78
C ASP A 198 -3.34 16.07 2.23
N ALA A 199 -3.36 17.24 2.89
CA ALA A 199 -3.75 17.35 4.30
C ALA A 199 -5.22 16.99 4.55
N ARG A 200 -6.09 17.20 3.56
CA ARG A 200 -7.50 16.84 3.66
C ARG A 200 -7.69 15.33 3.52
N HIS A 201 -7.06 14.73 2.52
CA HIS A 201 -7.16 13.30 2.25
C HIS A 201 -6.51 12.45 3.34
N ILE A 202 -5.40 12.90 3.93
CA ILE A 202 -4.80 12.16 5.05
C ILE A 202 -5.70 12.16 6.30
N GLY A 203 -6.40 13.26 6.59
CA GLY A 203 -7.39 13.30 7.66
C GLY A 203 -8.56 12.34 7.41
N LEU A 204 -9.04 12.25 6.16
CA LEU A 204 -10.06 11.29 5.76
C LEU A 204 -9.60 9.83 5.94
N LYS A 205 -8.40 9.50 5.45
CA LYS A 205 -7.80 8.17 5.64
C LYS A 205 -7.64 7.83 7.12
N SER A 206 -7.19 8.78 7.93
CA SER A 206 -7.09 8.62 9.39
C SER A 206 -8.45 8.31 10.02
N ALA A 207 -9.52 8.98 9.59
CA ALA A 207 -10.86 8.72 10.11
C ALA A 207 -11.38 7.32 9.72
N ILE A 208 -11.10 6.88 8.49
CA ILE A 208 -11.45 5.53 8.00
C ILE A 208 -10.66 4.47 8.78
N ALA A 209 -9.34 4.65 8.93
CA ALA A 209 -8.48 3.74 9.68
C ALA A 209 -8.86 3.69 11.17
N LEU A 210 -9.19 4.85 11.77
CA LEU A 210 -9.64 4.91 13.17
C LEU A 210 -10.97 4.17 13.36
N ARG A 211 -11.87 4.25 12.37
CA ARG A 211 -13.11 3.47 12.39
C ARG A 211 -12.82 1.97 12.25
N ALA A 212 -11.96 1.59 11.31
CA ALA A 212 -11.57 0.20 11.13
C ALA A 212 -10.92 -0.40 12.39
N ALA A 213 -10.03 0.36 13.04
CA ALA A 213 -9.39 -0.06 14.30
C ALA A 213 -10.39 -0.26 15.46
N LYS A 214 -11.56 0.38 15.41
CA LYS A 214 -12.65 0.21 16.39
C LYS A 214 -13.63 -0.91 16.03
N GLU A 215 -13.50 -1.50 14.84
CA GLU A 215 -14.38 -2.56 14.34
C GLU A 215 -13.61 -3.91 14.29
N GLY A 216 -14.30 -5.01 14.59
CA GLY A 216 -13.72 -6.37 14.48
C GLY A 216 -12.56 -6.65 15.45
N ASP A 217 -11.53 -7.35 14.96
CA ASP A 217 -10.30 -7.67 15.69
C ASP A 217 -9.30 -6.48 15.75
N GLY A 218 -9.69 -5.33 15.19
CA GLY A 218 -8.83 -4.15 15.06
C GLY A 218 -7.83 -4.25 13.90
N LEU A 219 -7.02 -3.20 13.73
CA LEU A 219 -5.92 -3.20 12.76
C LEU A 219 -4.66 -3.77 13.40
N ASP A 220 -3.90 -4.58 12.67
CA ASP A 220 -2.53 -4.91 13.09
C ASP A 220 -1.74 -3.62 13.30
N CYS A 221 -1.02 -3.50 14.43
CA CYS A 221 -0.36 -2.28 14.85
C CYS A 221 0.67 -1.75 13.83
N ASN A 222 1.29 -2.65 13.06
CA ASN A 222 2.21 -2.25 11.99
C ASN A 222 1.50 -1.62 10.78
N THR A 223 0.24 -1.97 10.54
CA THR A 223 -0.53 -1.53 9.36
C THR A 223 -0.75 -0.01 9.32
N PRO A 224 -1.21 0.68 10.40
CA PRO A 224 -1.39 2.12 10.39
C PRO A 224 -0.09 2.91 10.60
N ARG A 225 1.05 2.27 10.92
CA ARG A 225 2.31 2.96 11.24
C ARG A 225 2.74 3.98 10.17
N PRO A 226 2.73 3.68 8.85
CA PRO A 226 3.07 4.66 7.83
C PRO A 226 2.13 5.88 7.80
N LEU A 227 0.83 5.66 8.03
CA LEU A 227 -0.16 6.74 8.11
C LEU A 227 0.06 7.59 9.35
N VAL A 228 0.30 6.96 10.51
CA VAL A 228 0.64 7.64 11.77
C VAL A 228 1.89 8.50 11.59
N GLN A 229 2.94 7.99 10.96
CA GLN A 229 4.13 8.77 10.66
C GLN A 229 3.83 9.97 9.76
N ASN A 230 2.99 9.80 8.74
CA ASN A 230 2.63 10.88 7.83
C ASN A 230 1.76 11.95 8.51
N LEU A 231 0.86 11.54 9.42
CA LEU A 231 0.11 12.47 10.29
C LEU A 231 1.07 13.28 11.17
N LEU A 232 2.02 12.62 11.84
CA LEU A 232 3.02 13.29 12.69
C LEU A 232 3.92 14.24 11.89
N ASN A 233 4.28 13.87 10.66
CA ASN A 233 5.07 14.72 9.76
C ASN A 233 4.34 16.02 9.39
N ARG A 234 3.02 16.08 9.56
CA ARG A 234 2.17 17.23 9.30
C ARG A 234 1.70 17.92 10.58
N GLY A 235 2.21 17.49 11.73
CA GLY A 235 1.78 17.99 13.04
C GLY A 235 0.41 17.47 13.49
N MET A 236 -0.22 16.52 12.81
CA MET A 236 -1.53 15.96 13.17
C MET A 236 -1.40 14.92 14.31
N ARG A 237 -0.76 15.30 15.43
CA ARG A 237 -0.44 14.39 16.54
C ARG A 237 -1.68 13.84 17.22
N ARG A 238 -2.73 14.64 17.38
CA ARG A 238 -3.98 14.18 18.03
C ARG A 238 -4.63 13.04 17.24
N GLU A 239 -4.72 13.19 15.92
CA GLU A 239 -5.24 12.17 15.01
C GLU A 239 -4.36 10.92 15.01
N ALA A 240 -3.03 11.12 14.98
CA ALA A 240 -2.06 10.03 15.05
C ALA A 240 -2.19 9.23 16.35
N GLU A 241 -2.28 9.90 17.50
CA GLU A 241 -2.47 9.25 18.81
C GLU A 241 -3.80 8.52 18.90
N GLN A 242 -4.90 9.11 18.42
CA GLN A 242 -6.21 8.44 18.42
C GLN A 242 -6.19 7.16 17.59
N LEU A 243 -5.59 7.21 16.39
CA LEU A 243 -5.44 6.04 15.53
C LEU A 243 -4.56 4.97 16.18
N TRP A 244 -3.39 5.36 16.70
CA TRP A 244 -2.47 4.42 17.33
C TRP A 244 -3.09 3.76 18.57
N ARG A 245 -3.77 4.53 19.43
CA ARG A 245 -4.52 4.01 20.59
C ARG A 245 -5.56 2.98 20.20
N ALA A 246 -6.29 3.24 19.13
CA ALA A 246 -7.32 2.34 18.66
C ALA A 246 -6.74 1.05 18.05
N ALA A 247 -5.64 1.14 17.31
CA ALA A 247 -5.06 -0.02 16.62
C ALA A 247 -4.18 -0.89 17.53
N CYS A 248 -3.34 -0.28 18.37
CA CYS A 248 -2.31 -1.00 19.12
C CYS A 248 -2.64 -1.19 20.61
N GLY A 249 -3.69 -0.52 21.11
CA GLY A 249 -4.11 -0.60 22.50
C GLY A 249 -3.26 0.20 23.49
N ALA A 250 -3.71 0.26 24.75
CA ALA A 250 -3.15 1.17 25.75
C ALA A 250 -1.73 0.80 26.25
N LYS A 251 -1.31 -0.47 26.10
CA LYS A 251 0.02 -0.91 26.59
C LYS A 251 1.16 -0.25 25.84
N GLU A 252 1.02 -0.04 24.54
CA GLU A 252 2.02 0.65 23.72
C GLU A 252 2.00 2.18 23.92
N LEU A 253 0.92 2.73 24.48
CA LEU A 253 0.84 4.14 24.86
C LEU A 253 1.20 4.43 26.31
N ALA A 254 1.56 3.43 27.11
CA ALA A 254 2.05 3.68 28.47
C ALA A 254 3.28 4.60 28.48
N GLN A 255 4.03 4.67 27.37
CA GLN A 255 5.16 5.57 27.16
C GLN A 255 4.76 6.94 26.57
N VAL A 256 3.52 7.11 26.10
CA VAL A 256 3.02 8.36 25.51
C VAL A 256 2.12 9.06 26.53
N GLN A 257 2.72 9.79 27.47
CA GLN A 257 1.96 10.72 28.30
C GLN A 257 1.33 11.81 27.41
N GLU A 258 0.08 12.18 27.70
CA GLU A 258 -0.68 13.11 26.88
C GLU A 258 0.03 14.48 26.80
N GLY A 259 0.40 14.88 25.58
CA GLY A 259 1.15 16.12 25.33
C GLY A 259 2.63 16.09 25.75
N ALA A 260 3.13 15.00 26.33
CA ALA A 260 4.51 14.93 26.78
C ALA A 260 5.49 14.58 25.66
N LEU A 261 6.76 14.85 25.96
CA LEU A 261 7.89 14.33 25.21
C LEU A 261 7.99 12.82 25.41
N VAL A 262 8.14 12.09 24.31
CA VAL A 262 8.38 10.65 24.25
C VAL A 262 9.88 10.43 24.07
N ASP A 263 10.45 9.48 24.81
CA ASP A 263 11.87 9.11 24.73
C ASP A 263 12.83 10.30 24.95
N GLY A 264 12.62 11.06 26.05
CA GLY A 264 13.49 12.17 26.44
C GLY A 264 14.94 11.77 26.70
N SER A 265 15.15 10.53 27.15
CA SER A 265 16.45 9.91 27.44
C SER A 265 17.09 9.18 26.24
N PHE A 266 16.45 9.19 25.06
CA PHE A 266 16.95 8.58 23.82
C PHE A 266 17.23 7.07 23.89
N GLU A 267 16.57 6.35 24.79
CA GLU A 267 16.71 4.90 24.95
C GLU A 267 16.22 4.14 23.72
N GLU A 268 15.19 4.65 23.04
CA GLU A 268 14.65 4.00 21.84
C GLU A 268 15.37 4.43 20.56
N PHE A 269 16.06 5.58 20.56
CA PHE A 269 16.63 6.20 19.36
C PHE A 269 17.57 5.28 18.57
N GLY A 270 18.39 4.48 19.27
CA GLY A 270 19.36 3.55 18.67
C GLY A 270 18.79 2.17 18.32
N THR A 271 17.50 1.91 18.55
CA THR A 271 16.87 0.61 18.32
C THR A 271 16.29 0.47 16.91
N ASP A 272 15.94 -0.76 16.52
CA ASP A 272 15.27 -1.04 15.25
C ASP A 272 14.03 -0.15 15.06
N GLU A 273 13.84 0.44 13.88
CA GLU A 273 12.72 1.36 13.59
C GLU A 273 11.34 0.73 13.86
N GLU A 274 11.21 -0.58 13.66
CA GLU A 274 9.96 -1.32 13.93
C GLU A 274 9.61 -1.42 15.42
N LYS A 275 10.60 -1.26 16.31
CA LYS A 275 10.42 -1.30 17.77
C LYS A 275 10.23 0.10 18.35
N ARG A 276 10.67 1.14 17.65
CA ARG A 276 10.52 2.52 18.07
C ARG A 276 9.06 2.97 18.09
N SER A 277 8.71 3.74 19.11
CA SER A 277 7.47 4.50 19.12
C SER A 277 7.45 5.48 17.93
N PRO A 278 6.37 5.53 17.13
CA PRO A 278 6.27 6.49 16.03
C PRO A 278 6.23 7.95 16.54
N PHE A 279 5.96 8.16 17.84
CA PHE A 279 5.88 9.46 18.49
C PHE A 279 7.23 9.97 19.02
N GLY A 280 8.28 9.16 18.96
CA GLY A 280 9.62 9.52 19.43
C GLY A 280 10.32 10.54 18.53
N TRP A 281 11.60 10.75 18.82
CA TRP A 281 12.43 11.70 18.09
C TRP A 281 12.68 11.31 16.63
N ARG A 282 12.58 12.29 15.74
CA ARG A 282 12.93 12.18 14.33
C ARG A 282 14.26 12.85 14.06
N ALA A 283 15.19 12.10 13.46
CA ALA A 283 16.51 12.60 13.10
C ALA A 283 16.53 13.25 11.70
N TYR A 284 17.30 14.33 11.55
CA TYR A 284 17.51 15.04 10.30
C TYR A 284 18.98 15.02 9.88
N ALA A 285 19.56 13.82 9.83
CA ALA A 285 20.94 13.63 9.37
C ALA A 285 21.11 14.02 7.90
N ARG A 286 22.23 14.68 7.57
CA ARG A 286 22.65 15.09 6.23
C ARG A 286 24.19 15.08 6.17
N GLY A 287 24.80 15.25 5.01
CA GLY A 287 26.26 15.18 4.87
C GLY A 287 27.06 16.14 5.78
N ASP A 288 26.43 17.21 6.27
CA ASP A 288 26.98 18.23 7.18
C ASP A 288 26.48 18.11 8.64
N VAL A 289 25.69 17.08 8.94
CA VAL A 289 25.04 16.84 10.23
C VAL A 289 25.22 15.38 10.64
N VAL A 290 25.88 15.16 11.78
CA VAL A 290 26.02 13.81 12.36
C VAL A 290 25.14 13.72 13.62
N ILE A 291 24.40 12.61 13.72
CA ILE A 291 23.55 12.27 14.85
C ILE A 291 23.80 10.80 15.16
N GLU A 292 24.48 10.52 16.26
CA GLU A 292 24.88 9.16 16.63
C GLU A 292 24.35 8.81 18.02
N PRO A 293 23.67 7.66 18.20
CA PRO A 293 23.33 7.17 19.53
C PRO A 293 24.62 6.78 20.27
N ILE A 294 24.71 7.17 21.53
CA ILE A 294 25.79 6.78 22.44
C ILE A 294 25.23 5.98 23.60
N THR A 295 25.95 4.92 23.98
CA THR A 295 25.68 4.16 25.21
C THR A 295 26.66 4.60 26.28
N GLU A 296 26.15 5.16 27.37
CA GLU A 296 26.96 5.50 28.52
C GLU A 296 27.41 4.25 29.27
N LYS A 297 28.59 4.31 29.93
CA LYS A 297 29.16 3.19 30.69
C LYS A 297 28.25 2.70 31.83
N ALA A 298 27.31 3.53 32.30
CA ALA A 298 26.33 3.19 33.33
C ALA A 298 25.03 2.57 32.77
N GLY A 299 24.95 2.31 31.46
CA GLY A 299 23.76 1.78 30.80
C GLY A 299 22.74 2.83 30.36
N GLY A 300 23.05 4.13 30.51
CA GLY A 300 22.25 5.22 29.94
C GLY A 300 22.40 5.33 28.43
N ALA A 301 21.37 5.84 27.76
CA ALA A 301 21.42 6.22 26.35
C ALA A 301 21.58 7.75 26.22
N GLY A 302 22.06 8.20 25.07
CA GLY A 302 22.19 9.61 24.74
C GLY A 302 22.51 9.78 23.26
N LEU A 303 22.75 11.03 22.84
CA LEU A 303 23.10 11.38 21.47
C LEU A 303 24.40 12.18 21.40
N ASN A 304 25.24 11.87 20.41
CA ASN A 304 26.34 12.71 19.97
C ASN A 304 25.92 13.47 18.71
N LEU A 305 25.96 14.80 18.76
CA LEU A 305 25.54 15.68 17.68
C LEU A 305 26.72 16.50 17.15
N HIS A 306 26.82 16.60 15.83
CA HIS A 306 27.82 17.44 15.16
C HIS A 306 27.18 18.26 14.02
N ASN A 307 27.58 19.52 13.89
CA ASN A 307 27.21 20.40 12.77
C ASN A 307 28.46 21.04 12.16
N SER A 308 28.86 20.56 10.99
CA SER A 308 29.99 21.12 10.21
C SER A 308 29.55 22.17 9.19
N ALA A 309 28.25 22.43 9.06
CA ALA A 309 27.73 23.46 8.17
C ALA A 309 28.11 24.87 8.63
N ALA A 310 28.03 25.85 7.72
CA ALA A 310 28.21 27.27 8.07
C ALA A 310 26.96 27.90 8.73
N VAL A 311 25.86 27.16 8.84
CA VAL A 311 24.57 27.63 9.37
C VAL A 311 23.98 26.65 10.38
N SER A 312 23.11 27.15 11.25
CA SER A 312 22.35 26.29 12.16
C SER A 312 21.53 25.25 11.40
N ARG A 313 21.51 24.02 11.89
CA ARG A 313 20.78 22.91 11.28
C ARG A 313 19.77 22.32 12.26
N LEU A 314 18.64 21.89 11.72
CA LEU A 314 17.67 21.07 12.43
C LEU A 314 18.28 19.69 12.62
N MET A 315 18.35 19.24 13.87
CA MET A 315 18.92 17.94 14.23
C MET A 315 17.82 16.95 14.53
N LEU A 316 16.93 17.31 15.45
CA LEU A 316 15.86 16.45 15.92
C LEU A 316 14.54 17.19 15.87
N SER A 317 13.45 16.46 15.65
CA SER A 317 12.11 16.98 15.91
C SER A 317 11.20 15.95 16.54
N GLN A 318 10.23 16.41 17.32
CA GLN A 318 9.17 15.58 17.87
C GLN A 318 7.85 16.35 17.84
N ALA A 319 6.82 15.75 17.24
CA ALA A 319 5.49 16.36 17.24
C ALA A 319 4.95 16.33 18.67
N LEU A 320 4.38 17.42 19.19
CA LEU A 320 3.82 17.55 20.54
C LEU A 320 2.34 17.96 20.50
N ALA A 321 1.65 17.82 21.64
CA ALA A 321 0.23 18.18 21.80
C ALA A 321 -0.02 18.93 23.13
N LEU A 322 0.76 19.97 23.39
CA LEU A 322 0.69 20.81 24.59
C LEU A 322 -0.50 21.78 24.55
N ALA A 323 -1.06 22.10 25.71
CA ALA A 323 -2.03 23.20 25.83
C ALA A 323 -1.34 24.56 25.62
N PRO A 324 -2.05 25.62 25.18
CA PRO A 324 -1.48 26.96 25.13
C PRO A 324 -0.90 27.39 26.49
N GLY A 325 0.24 28.08 26.48
CA GLY A 325 0.94 28.49 27.69
C GLY A 325 2.43 28.71 27.50
N ARG A 326 3.14 28.90 28.61
CA ARG A 326 4.59 28.99 28.64
C ARG A 326 5.17 27.65 29.08
N TYR A 327 6.20 27.20 28.39
CA TYR A 327 6.88 25.94 28.71
C TYR A 327 8.37 26.19 28.81
N ARG A 328 9.02 25.44 29.68
CA ARG A 328 10.48 25.44 29.78
C ARG A 328 10.99 24.12 29.26
N VAL A 329 11.91 24.18 28.30
CA VAL A 329 12.67 23.03 27.83
C VAL A 329 14.00 23.00 28.55
N ARG A 330 14.32 21.87 29.17
CA ARG A 330 15.59 21.60 29.84
C ARG A 330 16.30 20.49 29.11
N ILE A 331 17.62 20.55 29.17
CA ILE A 331 18.49 19.58 28.54
C ILE A 331 19.60 19.21 29.53
N ASP A 332 19.86 17.92 29.67
CA ASP A 332 21.12 17.44 30.22
C ASP A 332 22.07 17.20 29.06
N ALA A 333 23.07 18.08 28.94
CA ALA A 333 24.03 18.02 27.86
C ALA A 333 25.42 18.39 28.36
N ARG A 334 26.43 17.83 27.69
CA ARG A 334 27.83 18.05 28.00
C ARG A 334 28.49 18.75 26.82
N GLN A 335 29.17 19.85 27.13
CA GLN A 335 29.96 20.68 26.21
C GLN A 335 29.11 21.49 25.20
N ALA A 336 29.64 22.66 24.84
CA ALA A 336 29.16 23.54 23.77
C ALA A 336 27.63 23.81 23.77
N LEU A 337 27.08 24.04 24.96
CA LEU A 337 25.66 24.22 25.24
C LEU A 337 25.05 25.48 24.60
N ASP A 338 25.88 26.50 24.41
CA ASP A 338 25.59 27.75 23.72
C ASP A 338 25.22 27.55 22.25
N ARG A 339 25.45 26.35 21.70
CA ARG A 339 25.12 26.00 20.31
C ARG A 339 23.75 25.37 20.14
N ILE A 340 23.10 24.96 21.22
CA ILE A 340 21.79 24.32 21.17
C ILE A 340 20.71 25.40 21.23
N ALA A 341 19.69 25.26 20.38
CA ALA A 341 18.48 26.05 20.47
C ALA A 341 17.26 25.18 20.20
N PHE A 342 16.18 25.40 20.94
CA PHE A 342 14.90 24.78 20.68
C PHE A 342 13.95 25.76 19.98
N SER A 343 13.02 25.23 19.20
CA SER A 343 11.83 25.96 18.78
C SER A 343 10.60 25.07 18.99
N LEU A 344 9.45 25.70 19.24
CA LEU A 344 8.16 25.01 19.22
C LEU A 344 7.27 25.70 18.20
N ASP A 345 7.11 25.07 17.06
CA ASP A 345 6.50 25.68 15.90
C ASP A 345 5.16 25.04 15.54
N CYS A 346 4.30 25.81 14.86
CA CYS A 346 3.03 25.33 14.34
C CYS A 346 3.25 24.68 12.96
N GLY A 347 3.28 23.36 12.92
CA GLY A 347 3.42 22.57 11.69
C GLY A 347 4.87 22.35 11.26
N ALA A 348 5.56 23.40 10.80
CA ALA A 348 6.91 23.27 10.22
C ALA A 348 7.99 23.86 11.16
N PRO A 349 9.16 23.22 11.29
CA PRO A 349 10.28 23.77 12.06
C PRO A 349 10.70 25.14 11.53
N GLN A 350 10.84 26.11 12.42
CA GLN A 350 11.42 27.42 12.10
C GLN A 350 12.64 27.66 12.98
N LEU A 351 13.72 28.14 12.36
CA LEU A 351 14.92 28.50 13.12
C LEU A 351 14.55 29.65 14.06
N PRO A 352 14.74 29.52 15.38
CA PRO A 352 14.37 30.57 16.32
C PRO A 352 15.20 31.82 16.06
N ALA A 353 14.52 32.94 15.77
CA ALA A 353 15.17 34.22 15.53
C ALA A 353 15.81 34.77 16.82
N HIS A 354 15.13 34.61 17.95
CA HIS A 354 15.57 35.01 19.28
C HIS A 354 15.35 33.85 20.25
N VAL A 355 16.32 33.63 21.15
CA VAL A 355 16.30 32.55 22.14
C VAL A 355 16.32 33.21 23.51
N ASP A 356 15.18 33.23 24.20
CA ASP A 356 15.10 33.74 25.58
C ASP A 356 15.58 32.64 26.55
N GLY A 357 16.75 32.87 27.13
CA GLY A 357 17.44 31.93 28.02
C GLY A 357 18.31 30.92 27.28
N GLU A 358 19.32 30.39 27.97
CA GLU A 358 20.14 29.29 27.44
C GLU A 358 19.53 27.94 27.89
N PRO A 359 19.36 26.96 26.99
CA PRO A 359 18.81 25.64 27.34
C PRO A 359 19.51 24.98 28.54
N ALA A 360 20.81 25.22 28.70
CA ALA A 360 21.63 24.66 29.77
C ALA A 360 21.60 25.41 31.12
N ALA A 361 21.36 26.72 31.12
CA ALA A 361 21.55 27.59 32.30
C ALA A 361 20.24 27.96 33.00
N GLY A 362 19.26 27.05 32.98
CA GLY A 362 17.92 27.28 33.56
C GLY A 362 16.76 26.93 32.64
N GLY A 363 17.05 26.42 31.44
CA GLY A 363 16.07 26.00 30.45
C GLY A 363 15.58 27.13 29.55
N GLN A 364 15.33 26.79 28.29
CA GLN A 364 14.80 27.74 27.31
C GLN A 364 13.29 27.84 27.46
N VAL A 365 12.76 29.06 27.55
CA VAL A 365 11.31 29.28 27.65
C VAL A 365 10.70 29.43 26.26
N LEU A 366 9.68 28.63 25.98
CA LEU A 366 8.93 28.61 24.73
C LEU A 366 7.48 29.04 24.99
N GLN A 367 6.96 29.91 24.12
CA GLN A 367 5.57 30.33 24.15
C GLN A 367 4.76 29.47 23.19
N VAL A 368 3.63 28.95 23.67
CA VAL A 368 2.77 28.04 22.91
C VAL A 368 1.43 28.70 22.68
N GLY A 369 1.17 29.01 21.41
CA GLY A 369 -0.12 29.51 20.96
C GLY A 369 -1.13 28.37 20.69
N PRO A 370 -2.38 28.71 20.35
CA PRO A 370 -3.36 27.73 19.88
C PRO A 370 -2.94 27.20 18.50
N CYS A 371 -2.63 25.91 18.42
CA CYS A 371 -2.31 25.24 17.16
C CYS A 371 -2.70 23.77 17.15
N ALA A 372 -3.02 23.26 15.96
CA ALA A 372 -3.41 21.88 15.75
C ALA A 372 -2.22 20.91 15.74
N GLY A 373 -1.02 21.42 15.41
CA GLY A 373 0.20 20.63 15.36
C GLY A 373 1.40 21.39 15.85
N GLN A 374 1.95 20.95 16.97
CA GLN A 374 3.18 21.51 17.54
C GLN A 374 4.34 20.62 17.17
N LEU A 375 5.47 21.23 16.88
CA LEU A 375 6.69 20.51 16.58
C LEU A 375 7.82 21.09 17.42
N LEU A 376 8.28 20.32 18.41
CA LEU A 376 9.49 20.66 19.15
C LEU A 376 10.67 20.30 18.26
N SER A 377 11.54 21.28 18.02
CA SER A 377 12.67 21.14 17.12
C SER A 377 13.95 21.50 17.85
N LEU A 378 14.96 20.64 17.75
CA LEU A 378 16.31 20.87 18.26
C LEU A 378 17.20 21.34 17.11
N TRP A 379 17.74 22.53 17.26
CA TRP A 379 18.68 23.15 16.34
C TRP A 379 20.07 23.17 16.95
N LEU A 380 21.09 22.90 16.12
CA LEU A 380 22.49 23.00 16.53
C LEU A 380 23.21 24.01 15.63
N ARG A 381 23.86 25.00 16.26
CA ARG A 381 24.70 26.00 15.61
C ARG A 381 26.04 25.38 15.13
N PRO A 382 26.67 25.93 14.09
CA PRO A 382 28.00 25.51 13.63
C PRO A 382 29.04 25.46 14.75
N GLY A 383 30.01 24.56 14.65
CA GLY A 383 31.16 24.55 15.57
C GLY A 383 31.94 23.23 15.57
N ALA A 384 33.20 23.31 15.97
CA ALA A 384 34.16 22.22 15.85
C ALA A 384 34.01 21.10 16.89
N ALA A 385 33.39 21.38 18.04
CA ALA A 385 33.18 20.41 19.09
C ALA A 385 31.91 19.58 18.84
N ASP A 386 31.86 18.36 19.37
CA ASP A 386 30.60 17.62 19.44
C ASP A 386 29.77 18.09 20.63
N VAL A 387 28.46 17.91 20.53
CA VAL A 387 27.51 18.15 21.62
C VAL A 387 26.91 16.81 22.03
N LYS A 388 27.07 16.46 23.32
CA LYS A 388 26.48 15.25 23.88
C LYS A 388 25.21 15.60 24.65
N ILE A 389 24.13 14.89 24.38
CA ILE A 389 22.84 15.08 25.03
C ILE A 389 22.44 13.77 25.67
N ASP A 390 22.13 13.81 26.96
CA ASP A 390 21.74 12.65 27.74
C ASP A 390 20.21 12.65 27.98
N ASP A 391 19.61 13.82 28.20
CA ASP A 391 18.17 13.94 28.46
C ASP A 391 17.60 15.25 27.93
N VAL A 392 16.34 15.23 27.51
CA VAL A 392 15.53 16.42 27.22
C VAL A 392 14.22 16.33 27.98
N ALA A 393 13.85 17.40 28.66
CA ALA A 393 12.59 17.52 29.40
C ALA A 393 11.84 18.79 29.03
N ILE A 394 10.51 18.74 29.09
CA ILE A 394 9.64 19.90 28.89
C ILE A 394 8.64 20.01 30.03
N GLU A 395 8.57 21.17 30.66
CA GLU A 395 7.67 21.45 31.79
C GLU A 395 6.80 22.68 31.52
N LYS A 396 5.54 22.64 31.96
CA LYS A 396 4.65 23.81 31.87
C LYS A 396 4.99 24.79 32.99
N LEU A 397 5.13 26.06 32.64
CA LEU A 397 5.30 27.15 33.61
C LEU A 397 3.94 27.67 34.09
N PRO A 398 3.86 28.16 35.33
CA PRO A 398 2.64 28.71 35.92
C PRO A 398 2.14 29.97 35.21
#